data_AF-A0A7X4JC69-F1
#
_entry.id   AF-A0A7X4JC69-F1
#
_cell.length_a   1.000
_cell.length_b   1.000
_cell.length_c   1.000
_cell.angle_alpha   90.00
_cell.angle_beta   90.00
_cell.angle_gamma   90.00
#
_symmetry.space_group_name_H-M   'P 1'
#
loop_
_entity.id
_entity.type
_entity.pdbx_description
1 polymer ?
#
loop_
_entity_poly.entity_id
_entity_poly.type
_entity_poly.pdbx_seq_one_letter_code
_entity_poly.pdbx_strand_id
1 'polypeptide(L)'
;MSKPSNNSHPGYYVRHGVIPKGMSVTQAAKTIGVGRPALSNFLNGNASLSSEMAMRLQKAFGADPDELMKLQAEHDACQRASISAISMTTRTFVPPFLEAVANDIETWADAINSRSKLAVLLRILVNSTCEQIRFIDFPGNDDAQRPGWDGRVET
;
A
#
# COMPACT_ATOMS: atom_id res chain seq x y z
N MET A 1 -9.87 -5.65 23.92
CA MET A 1 -8.78 -5.28 22.99
C MET A 1 -7.65 -4.69 23.82
N SER A 2 -6.48 -5.33 23.85
CA SER A 2 -5.36 -4.92 24.71
C SER A 2 -4.75 -3.62 24.20
N LYS A 3 -4.56 -2.65 25.10
CA LYS A 3 -3.79 -1.42 24.90
C LYS A 3 -2.42 -1.77 24.30
N PRO A 4 -1.84 -0.99 23.36
CA PRO A 4 -0.46 -1.21 22.94
C PRO A 4 0.40 -1.04 24.18
N SER A 5 0.94 -2.15 24.68
CA SER A 5 1.89 -2.09 25.79
C SER A 5 3.08 -1.29 25.30
N ASN A 6 3.44 -0.22 26.01
CA ASN A 6 4.69 0.55 25.86
C ASN A 6 5.98 -0.31 25.93
N ASN A 7 5.85 -1.64 25.95
CA ASN A 7 6.90 -2.63 26.10
C ASN A 7 7.55 -3.05 24.77
N SER A 8 7.11 -2.53 23.63
CA SER A 8 7.67 -2.91 22.32
C SER A 8 8.80 -2.02 21.82
N HIS A 9 9.12 -0.91 22.50
CA HIS A 9 10.23 -0.06 22.04
C HIS A 9 11.58 -0.70 22.41
N PRO A 10 12.53 -0.87 21.47
CA PRO A 10 13.82 -1.54 21.71
C PRO A 10 14.64 -0.89 22.82
N GLY A 11 14.47 0.42 23.06
CA GLY A 11 15.07 1.12 24.19
C GLY A 11 14.76 0.53 25.57
N TYR A 12 13.54 0.01 25.81
CA TYR A 12 13.21 -0.64 27.07
C TYR A 12 13.92 -1.99 27.21
N TYR A 13 14.02 -2.76 26.13
CA TYR A 13 14.78 -4.01 26.09
C TYR A 13 16.27 -3.76 26.39
N VAL A 14 16.87 -2.75 25.76
CA VAL A 14 18.28 -2.38 25.99
C VAL A 14 18.52 -1.96 27.44
N ARG A 15 17.58 -1.21 28.04
CA ARG A 15 17.70 -0.74 29.44
C ARG A 15 17.72 -1.88 30.46
N HIS A 16 16.96 -2.95 30.23
CA HIS A 16 16.77 -4.04 31.21
C HIS A 16 17.61 -5.29 30.91
N GLY A 17 17.92 -5.55 29.64
CA GLY A 17 18.61 -6.76 29.20
C GLY A 17 20.05 -6.57 28.72
N VAL A 18 20.38 -5.42 28.12
CA VAL A 18 21.69 -5.20 27.48
C VAL A 18 22.65 -4.41 28.38
N ILE A 19 22.17 -3.35 29.03
CA ILE A 19 23.02 -2.54 29.89
C ILE A 19 23.23 -3.25 31.24
N PRO A 20 24.48 -3.40 31.72
CA PRO A 20 24.77 -4.01 33.01
C PRO A 20 24.04 -3.33 34.17
N LYS A 21 23.47 -4.13 35.09
CA LYS A 21 22.79 -3.62 36.28
C LYS A 21 23.77 -2.80 37.14
N GLY A 22 23.38 -1.56 37.46
CA GLY A 22 24.21 -0.63 38.23
C GLY A 22 25.04 0.34 37.41
N MET A 23 25.08 0.20 36.07
CA MET A 23 25.72 1.19 35.21
C MET A 23 24.84 2.44 35.04
N SER A 24 25.43 3.62 35.26
CA SER A 24 24.72 4.87 35.00
C SER A 24 24.56 5.14 33.50
N VAL A 25 23.47 5.80 33.10
CA VAL A 25 23.23 6.21 31.70
C VAL A 25 24.39 7.05 31.15
N THR A 26 25.02 7.88 31.99
CA THR A 26 26.18 8.68 31.62
C THR A 26 27.40 7.83 31.28
N GLN A 27 27.66 6.76 32.05
CA GLN A 27 28.75 5.84 31.76
C GLN A 27 28.45 5.03 30.50
N ALA A 28 27.24 4.49 30.36
CA ALA A 28 26.84 3.75 29.17
C ALA A 28 26.98 4.61 27.89
N ALA A 29 26.55 5.88 27.93
CA ALA A 29 26.69 6.80 26.82
C ALA A 29 28.16 7.03 26.43
N LYS A 30 29.05 7.15 27.42
CA LYS A 30 30.51 7.26 27.18
C LYS A 30 31.08 5.99 26.54
N THR A 31 30.67 4.81 27.00
CA THR A 31 31.14 3.51 26.47
C THR A 31 30.73 3.30 25.01
N ILE A 32 29.50 3.68 24.65
CA ILE A 32 28.97 3.59 23.26
C ILE A 32 29.50 4.76 22.39
N GLY A 33 30.01 5.82 23.00
CA GLY A 33 30.48 7.03 22.29
C GLY A 33 29.35 7.92 21.76
N VAL A 34 28.22 7.98 22.48
CA VAL A 34 27.04 8.78 22.10
C VAL A 34 26.77 9.86 23.14
N GLY A 35 26.04 10.91 22.74
CA GLY A 35 25.59 11.93 23.69
C GLY A 35 24.65 11.32 24.74
N ARG A 36 24.82 11.68 26.02
CA ARG A 36 23.91 11.28 27.10
C ARG A 36 22.43 11.57 26.77
N PRO A 37 22.04 12.73 26.22
CA PRO A 37 20.65 12.99 25.87
C PRO A 37 20.11 12.02 24.81
N ALA A 38 20.94 11.67 23.82
CA ALA A 38 20.57 10.73 22.76
C ALA A 38 20.29 9.33 23.33
N LEU A 39 21.20 8.80 24.17
CA LEU A 39 20.99 7.50 24.80
C LEU A 39 19.79 7.53 25.75
N SER A 40 19.63 8.59 26.53
CA SER A 40 18.49 8.74 27.45
C SER A 40 17.15 8.76 26.71
N ASN A 41 17.06 9.48 25.59
CA ASN A 41 15.84 9.53 24.78
C ASN A 41 15.52 8.16 24.19
N PHE A 42 16.53 7.46 23.67
CA PHE A 42 16.37 6.10 23.16
C PHE A 42 15.87 5.14 24.25
N LEU A 43 16.53 5.08 25.42
CA LEU A 43 16.19 4.17 26.52
C LEU A 43 14.80 4.42 27.12
N ASN A 44 14.25 5.63 26.96
CA ASN A 44 12.90 5.98 27.42
C ASN A 44 11.83 5.84 26.33
N GLY A 45 12.20 5.41 25.12
CA GLY A 45 11.25 5.24 24.00
C GLY A 45 10.88 6.53 23.27
N ASN A 46 11.65 7.59 23.46
CA ASN A 46 11.43 8.90 22.81
C ASN A 46 12.22 9.06 21.51
N ALA A 47 13.04 8.08 21.12
CA ALA A 47 13.83 8.11 19.90
C ALA A 47 13.96 6.70 19.32
N SER A 48 13.77 6.58 18.01
CA SER A 48 13.95 5.32 17.27
C SER A 48 15.41 4.87 17.25
N LEU A 49 15.60 3.56 17.15
CA LEU A 49 16.90 2.94 16.95
C LEU A 49 17.43 3.21 15.53
N SER A 50 18.64 3.78 15.42
CA SER A 50 19.37 3.84 14.15
C SER A 50 20.30 2.64 13.98
N SER A 51 20.65 2.32 12.73
CA SER A 51 21.61 1.25 12.40
C SER A 51 22.97 1.47 13.07
N GLU A 52 23.44 2.71 13.05
CA GLU A 52 24.68 3.08 13.73
C GLU A 52 24.60 2.85 15.25
N MET A 53 23.48 3.20 15.90
CA MET A 53 23.30 2.99 17.33
C MET A 53 23.25 1.49 17.68
N ALA A 54 22.60 0.67 16.85
CA ALA A 54 22.54 -0.78 17.03
C ALA A 54 23.93 -1.42 16.99
N MET A 55 24.75 -1.04 15.99
CA MET A 55 26.13 -1.51 15.88
C MET A 55 27.00 -1.08 17.06
N ARG A 56 26.80 0.14 17.57
CA ARG A 56 27.54 0.61 18.75
C ARG A 56 27.13 -0.14 20.02
N LEU A 57 25.84 -0.49 20.16
CA LEU A 57 25.34 -1.32 21.27
C LEU A 57 25.88 -2.76 21.20
N GLN A 58 25.95 -3.35 20.00
CA GLN A 58 26.61 -4.63 19.78
C GLN A 58 28.07 -4.59 20.24
N LYS A 59 28.82 -3.56 19.81
CA LYS A 59 30.24 -3.44 20.15
C LYS A 59 30.50 -3.18 21.64
N ALA A 60 29.64 -2.41 22.30
CA ALA A 60 29.82 -2.03 23.70
C ALA A 60 29.30 -3.08 24.70
N PHE A 61 28.20 -3.76 24.36
CA PHE A 61 27.45 -4.61 25.29
C PHE A 61 27.09 -5.99 24.73
N GLY A 62 27.47 -6.32 23.50
CA GLY A 62 27.21 -7.63 22.90
C GLY A 62 25.76 -7.86 22.48
N ALA A 63 24.96 -6.81 22.31
CA ALA A 63 23.58 -6.94 21.83
C ALA A 63 23.53 -7.39 20.36
N ASP A 64 22.49 -8.15 20.00
CA ASP A 64 22.21 -8.51 18.61
C ASP A 64 21.55 -7.33 17.85
N PRO A 65 22.23 -6.71 16.87
CA PRO A 65 21.68 -5.58 16.14
C PRO A 65 20.47 -5.95 15.28
N ASP A 66 20.39 -7.19 14.77
CA ASP A 66 19.28 -7.64 13.93
C ASP A 66 18.01 -7.84 14.76
N GLU A 67 18.16 -8.39 15.97
CA GLU A 67 17.07 -8.49 16.95
C GLU A 67 16.52 -7.10 17.32
N LEU A 68 17.41 -6.16 17.64
CA LEU A 68 17.02 -4.80 18.01
C LEU A 68 16.32 -4.05 16.86
N MET A 69 16.76 -4.28 15.62
CA MET A 69 16.13 -3.71 14.42
C MET A 69 14.75 -4.30 14.15
N LYS A 70 14.59 -5.61 14.35
CA LYS A 70 13.29 -6.26 14.25
C LYS A 70 12.30 -5.68 15.26
N LEU A 71 12.75 -5.48 16.51
CA LEU A 71 11.94 -4.84 17.55
C LEU A 71 11.55 -3.39 17.18
N GLN A 72 12.48 -2.62 16.60
CA GLN A 72 12.16 -1.28 16.11
C GLN A 72 11.10 -1.31 15.00
N ALA A 73 11.22 -2.23 14.04
CA ALA A 73 10.28 -2.36 12.93
C ALA A 73 8.87 -2.75 13.42
N GLU A 74 8.76 -3.66 14.39
CA GLU A 74 7.49 -4.04 15.02
C GLU A 74 6.86 -2.85 15.77
N HIS A 75 7.66 -2.08 16.49
CA HIS A 75 7.20 -0.86 17.17
C HIS A 75 6.68 0.18 16.18
N ASP A 76 7.43 0.46 15.11
CA ASP A 76 7.07 1.44 14.10
C ASP A 76 5.81 1.03 13.33
N ALA A 77 5.61 -0.27 13.08
CA ALA A 77 4.38 -0.79 12.47
C ALA A 77 3.16 -0.56 13.37
N CYS A 78 3.28 -0.80 14.67
CA CYS A 78 2.21 -0.53 15.63
C CYS A 78 1.90 0.96 15.73
N GLN A 79 2.93 1.81 15.78
CA GLN A 79 2.76 3.26 15.80
C GLN A 79 2.08 3.76 14.52
N ARG A 80 2.45 3.22 13.35
CA ARG A 80 1.85 3.57 12.06
C ARG A 80 0.38 3.18 11.97
N ALA A 81 -0.01 2.01 12.50
CA ALA A 81 -1.40 1.59 12.58
C ALA A 81 -2.27 2.53 13.44
N SER A 82 -1.67 3.16 14.47
CA SER A 82 -2.37 4.19 15.25
C SER A 82 -2.51 5.51 14.48
N ILE A 83 -1.54 5.85 13.63
CA ILE A 83 -1.53 7.08 12.82
C ILE A 83 -2.43 6.94 11.58
N SER A 84 -2.59 5.75 11.00
CA SER A 84 -3.45 5.53 9.82
C SER A 84 -4.95 5.78 10.07
N ALA A 85 -5.36 5.97 11.33
CA ALA A 85 -6.69 6.48 11.67
C ALA A 85 -6.86 7.98 11.34
N ILE A 86 -5.76 8.70 11.08
CA ILE A 86 -5.75 10.07 10.59
C ILE A 86 -5.83 10.01 9.07
N SER A 87 -7.00 10.38 8.54
CA SER A 87 -7.35 10.46 7.11
C SER A 87 -6.21 11.05 6.26
N MET A 88 -5.40 10.20 5.63
CA MET A 88 -4.42 10.66 4.65
C MET A 88 -5.15 10.98 3.35
N THR A 89 -5.13 12.25 2.93
CA THR A 89 -5.69 12.77 1.67
C THR A 89 -4.86 12.32 0.45
N THR A 90 -4.48 11.05 0.39
CA THR A 90 -3.74 10.48 -0.75
C THR A 90 -4.73 9.69 -1.60
N ARG A 91 -5.07 10.21 -2.77
CA ARG A 91 -5.85 9.46 -3.76
C ARG A 91 -5.03 8.29 -4.26
N THR A 92 -5.64 7.11 -4.32
CA THR A 92 -5.01 5.92 -4.90
C THR A 92 -4.76 6.17 -6.38
N PHE A 93 -3.56 5.85 -6.87
CA PHE A 93 -3.25 5.92 -8.29
C PHE A 93 -4.05 4.84 -9.04
N VAL A 94 -4.95 5.27 -9.92
CA VAL A 94 -5.72 4.39 -10.81
C VAL A 94 -5.19 4.61 -12.22
N PRO A 95 -4.66 3.58 -12.91
CA PRO A 95 -4.24 3.75 -14.29
C PRO A 95 -5.44 4.12 -15.16
N PRO A 96 -5.29 5.04 -16.14
CA PRO A 96 -6.35 5.32 -17.09
C PRO A 96 -6.64 4.05 -17.89
N PHE A 97 -7.87 3.52 -17.78
CA PHE A 97 -8.19 2.19 -18.31
C PHE A 97 -8.49 2.15 -19.82
N LEU A 98 -8.70 3.28 -20.49
CA LEU A 98 -8.85 3.37 -21.95
C LEU A 98 -8.66 4.83 -22.38
N GLU A 99 -7.60 5.13 -23.14
CA GLU A 99 -7.42 6.39 -23.85
C GLU A 99 -7.96 6.28 -25.29
N ALA A 100 -9.12 5.64 -25.50
CA ALA A 100 -9.75 5.65 -26.82
C ALA A 100 -10.18 7.09 -27.12
N VAL A 101 -9.46 7.78 -28.00
CA VAL A 101 -9.78 9.13 -28.46
C VAL A 101 -10.81 9.02 -29.58
N ALA A 102 -11.59 10.07 -29.82
CA ALA A 102 -12.59 10.11 -30.91
C ALA A 102 -12.02 9.64 -32.26
N ASN A 103 -10.76 9.99 -32.55
CA ASN A 103 -10.07 9.60 -33.77
C ASN A 103 -9.83 8.08 -33.89
N ASP A 104 -9.67 7.38 -32.77
CA ASP A 104 -9.53 5.92 -32.74
C ASP A 104 -10.85 5.21 -33.10
N ILE A 105 -11.97 5.81 -32.69
CA ILE A 105 -13.31 5.32 -33.03
C ILE A 105 -13.60 5.56 -34.51
N GLU A 106 -13.24 6.72 -35.05
CA GLU A 106 -13.38 7.04 -36.48
C GLU A 106 -12.54 6.08 -37.34
N THR A 107 -11.27 5.90 -36.99
CA THR A 107 -10.37 4.97 -37.69
C THR A 107 -10.88 3.53 -37.61
N TRP A 108 -11.45 3.13 -36.47
CA TRP A 108 -12.08 1.83 -36.32
C TRP A 108 -13.34 1.71 -37.19
N ALA A 109 -14.23 2.71 -37.19
CA ALA A 109 -15.48 2.69 -37.93
C ALA A 109 -15.27 2.52 -39.45
N ASP A 110 -14.20 3.08 -40.00
CA ASP A 110 -13.85 2.96 -41.41
C ASP A 110 -13.31 1.56 -41.80
N ALA A 111 -12.91 0.74 -40.83
CA ALA A 111 -12.42 -0.61 -41.12
C ALA A 111 -13.56 -1.56 -41.51
N ILE A 112 -13.38 -2.40 -42.54
CA ILE A 112 -14.40 -3.36 -43.01
C ILE A 112 -14.89 -4.29 -41.88
N ASN A 113 -13.99 -4.66 -40.97
CA ASN A 113 -14.27 -5.54 -39.83
C ASN A 113 -15.05 -4.83 -38.69
N SER A 114 -15.17 -3.50 -38.71
CA SER A 114 -15.98 -2.78 -37.72
C SER A 114 -17.47 -3.05 -37.91
N ARG A 115 -17.90 -3.23 -39.17
CA ARG A 115 -19.30 -3.49 -39.54
C ARG A 115 -19.84 -4.76 -38.89
N SER A 116 -19.04 -5.83 -38.87
CA SER A 116 -19.41 -7.10 -38.22
C SER A 116 -19.20 -7.09 -36.70
N LYS A 117 -18.41 -6.15 -36.17
CA LYS A 117 -18.13 -6.01 -34.72
C LYS A 117 -19.01 -4.97 -34.00
N LEU A 118 -19.66 -4.07 -34.74
CA LEU A 118 -20.50 -3.01 -34.17
C LEU A 118 -21.66 -3.57 -33.33
N ALA A 119 -22.35 -4.59 -33.83
CA ALA A 119 -23.42 -5.25 -33.10
C ALA A 119 -22.92 -5.90 -31.79
N VAL A 120 -21.69 -6.42 -31.77
CA VAL A 120 -21.06 -6.97 -30.56
C VAL A 120 -20.78 -5.85 -29.56
N LEU A 121 -20.24 -4.73 -30.01
CA LEU A 121 -19.97 -3.56 -29.16
C LEU A 121 -21.27 -3.02 -28.55
N LEU A 122 -22.34 -2.87 -29.35
CA LEU A 122 -23.65 -2.43 -28.87
C LEU A 122 -24.20 -3.39 -27.82
N ARG A 123 -24.11 -4.71 -28.05
CA ARG A 123 -24.51 -5.72 -27.04
C ARG A 123 -23.74 -5.53 -25.73
N ILE A 124 -22.44 -5.29 -25.77
CA ILE A 124 -21.61 -5.07 -24.57
C ILE A 124 -22.06 -3.81 -23.84
N LEU A 125 -22.26 -2.71 -24.56
CA LEU A 125 -22.68 -1.42 -23.97
C LEU A 125 -24.07 -1.51 -23.32
N VAL A 126 -25.04 -2.15 -23.97
CA VAL A 126 -26.38 -2.30 -23.37
C VAL A 126 -26.31 -3.16 -22.10
N ASN A 127 -25.55 -4.26 -22.11
CA ASN A 127 -25.38 -5.09 -20.90
C ASN A 127 -24.60 -4.39 -19.78
N SER A 128 -23.74 -3.42 -20.11
CA SER A 128 -22.94 -2.71 -19.09
C SER A 128 -23.65 -1.48 -18.51
N THR A 129 -24.59 -0.88 -19.24
CA THR A 129 -25.22 0.40 -18.86
C THR A 129 -26.70 0.30 -18.52
N CYS A 130 -27.42 -0.72 -19.01
CA CYS A 130 -28.84 -0.90 -18.70
C CYS A 130 -29.04 -1.93 -17.59
N GLU A 131 -29.92 -1.61 -16.63
CA GLU A 131 -30.38 -2.55 -15.61
C GLU A 131 -31.72 -3.18 -16.05
N GLN A 132 -31.99 -4.42 -15.61
CA GLN A 132 -33.28 -5.12 -15.81
C GLN A 132 -33.71 -5.38 -17.29
N ILE A 133 -32.77 -5.78 -18.15
CA ILE A 133 -33.06 -6.15 -19.54
C ILE A 133 -33.90 -7.43 -19.62
N ARG A 134 -35.02 -7.40 -20.35
CA ARG A 134 -35.86 -8.58 -20.63
C ARG A 134 -35.41 -9.36 -21.88
N PHE A 135 -34.99 -8.65 -22.92
CA PHE A 135 -34.52 -9.26 -24.17
C PHE A 135 -33.50 -8.37 -24.89
N ILE A 136 -32.43 -8.97 -25.41
CA ILE A 136 -31.42 -8.32 -26.25
C ILE A 136 -31.11 -9.22 -27.45
N ASP A 137 -31.16 -8.64 -28.65
CA ASP A 137 -30.66 -9.27 -29.87
C ASP A 137 -29.86 -8.27 -30.71
N PHE A 138 -28.60 -8.61 -30.99
CA PHE A 138 -27.65 -7.84 -31.79
C PHE A 138 -26.70 -8.84 -32.48
N PRO A 139 -27.06 -9.42 -33.63
CA PRO A 139 -26.27 -10.46 -34.28
C PRO A 139 -24.86 -9.94 -34.61
N GLY A 140 -23.84 -10.59 -34.07
CA GLY A 140 -22.44 -10.17 -34.23
C GLY A 140 -21.67 -11.10 -35.15
N ASN A 141 -20.55 -10.60 -35.68
CA ASN A 141 -19.66 -11.33 -36.58
C ASN A 141 -20.39 -11.87 -37.84
N ASP A 142 -21.40 -11.13 -38.28
CA ASP A 142 -22.11 -11.40 -39.53
C ASP A 142 -21.61 -10.42 -40.59
N ASP A 143 -21.05 -10.95 -41.67
CA ASP A 143 -20.57 -10.16 -42.81
C ASP A 143 -21.69 -9.91 -43.84
N ALA A 144 -22.88 -10.50 -43.64
CA ALA A 144 -24.05 -10.30 -44.48
C ALA A 144 -24.92 -9.15 -43.97
N GLN A 145 -25.26 -8.20 -44.85
CA GLN A 145 -26.26 -7.17 -44.56
C GLN A 145 -27.64 -7.82 -44.49
N ARG A 146 -28.26 -7.80 -43.31
CA ARG A 146 -29.64 -8.27 -43.13
C ARG A 146 -30.60 -7.11 -43.42
N PRO A 147 -31.61 -7.28 -44.27
CA PRO A 147 -32.65 -6.27 -44.43
C PRO A 147 -33.48 -6.19 -43.14
N GLY A 148 -33.53 -5.02 -42.51
CA GLY A 148 -34.28 -4.80 -41.27
C GLY A 148 -33.53 -3.96 -40.25
N TRP A 149 -33.90 -4.10 -38.98
CA TRP A 149 -33.22 -3.45 -37.86
C TRP A 149 -31.99 -4.25 -37.44
N ASP A 150 -30.87 -3.58 -37.17
CA ASP A 150 -29.59 -4.20 -36.77
C ASP A 150 -29.61 -4.84 -35.36
N GLY A 151 -30.66 -4.59 -34.58
CA GLY A 151 -30.89 -5.23 -33.30
C GLY A 151 -32.15 -4.74 -32.58
N ARG A 152 -32.45 -5.38 -31.45
CA ARG A 152 -33.65 -5.13 -30.64
C ARG A 152 -33.33 -5.25 -29.15
N VAL A 153 -33.84 -4.33 -28.35
CA VAL A 153 -33.73 -4.33 -26.89
C VAL A 153 -35.12 -4.14 -26.31
N GLU A 154 -35.45 -4.95 -25.31
CA GLU A 154 -36.64 -4.79 -24.48
C GLU A 154 -36.20 -4.68 -23.02
N THR A 155 -36.47 -3.52 -22.42
CA THR A 155 -36.26 -3.19 -21.00
C THR A 155 -37.59 -3.21 -20.27
#